data_AF-A0A2H0XDL1-F1
#
_entry.id   AF-A0A2H0XDL1-F1
#
_cell.length_a   1.000
_cell.length_b   1.000
_cell.length_c   1.000
_cell.angle_alpha   90.00
_cell.angle_beta   90.00
_cell.angle_gamma   90.00
#
_symmetry.space_group_name_H-M   'P 1'
#
loop_
_entity.id
_entity.type
_entity.pdbx_description
1 polymer ?
#
loop_
_entity_poly.entity_id
_entity_poly.type
_entity_poly.pdbx_seq_one_letter_code
_entity_poly.pdbx_strand_id
1 'polypeptide(L)'
;MSDTPQKTALFNPFNGHLEQLFSYIDVGDLGLPDIQRPFVWRDAKIRDLFDSLYRGFPIGSYLLWRNTANGRTHQIGERGHEHKDPNLLIIDGQQRLTALYSVFRGVAVKDENYEDRMATIAFNPVTEEFRVADAATQRNPEFINNITDLFSKASTRTFINQYLEKLRKEKDNLKKKHLLILEKIGEKEELNKGDVELLSNKIKGSEVFGENRIIWEKLGITEKEVNENEEDSEEE
;
A
#
# COMPACT_ATOMS: atom_id res chain seq x y z
N MET A 1 -61.28 5.24 2.03
CA MET A 1 -60.16 4.67 2.81
C MET A 1 -59.04 4.38 1.82
N SER A 2 -58.14 5.34 1.60
CA SER A 2 -56.99 5.18 0.70
C SER A 2 -55.78 4.76 1.54
N ASP A 3 -55.50 3.46 1.55
CA ASP A 3 -54.34 2.92 2.24
C ASP A 3 -53.11 3.16 1.35
N THR A 4 -52.34 4.19 1.67
CA THR A 4 -51.09 4.49 0.96
C THR A 4 -49.99 3.72 1.67
N PRO A 5 -49.22 2.83 1.00
CA PRO A 5 -48.14 2.13 1.67
C PRO A 5 -47.06 3.14 2.07
N GLN A 6 -46.82 3.28 3.37
CA GLN A 6 -45.66 4.02 3.89
C GLN A 6 -44.38 3.24 3.52
N LYS A 7 -43.86 3.50 2.31
CA LYS A 7 -42.49 3.12 1.94
C LYS A 7 -41.58 4.32 2.17
N THR A 8 -41.17 4.52 3.42
CA THR A 8 -39.97 5.31 3.70
C THR A 8 -38.84 4.33 3.86
N ALA A 9 -37.98 4.19 2.85
CA ALA A 9 -36.67 3.59 3.06
C ALA A 9 -35.94 4.49 4.07
N LEU A 10 -35.89 4.06 5.33
CA LEU A 10 -35.16 4.74 6.39
C LEU A 10 -33.67 4.52 6.14
N PHE A 11 -33.01 5.51 5.53
CA PHE A 11 -31.56 5.58 5.49
C PHE A 11 -31.07 5.91 6.91
N ASN A 12 -30.47 4.93 7.57
CA ASN A 12 -29.84 5.15 8.87
C ASN A 12 -28.33 5.40 8.64
N PRO A 13 -27.80 6.59 8.93
CA PRO A 13 -26.37 6.84 8.81
C PRO A 13 -25.62 5.93 9.79
N PHE A 14 -24.71 5.10 9.27
CA PHE A 14 -23.83 4.30 10.10
C PHE A 14 -22.59 5.12 10.47
N ASN A 15 -22.54 5.60 11.72
CA ASN A 15 -21.41 6.37 12.26
C ASN A 15 -20.38 5.46 12.96
N GLY A 16 -20.08 4.30 12.39
CA GLY A 16 -19.12 3.35 12.96
C GLY A 16 -17.73 3.44 12.33
N HIS A 17 -16.72 2.97 13.07
CA HIS A 17 -15.35 2.85 12.57
C HIS A 17 -15.21 1.68 11.59
N LEU A 18 -14.25 1.76 10.67
CA LEU A 18 -13.97 0.71 9.69
C LEU A 18 -13.73 -0.66 10.34
N GLU A 19 -13.06 -0.69 11.50
CA GLU A 19 -12.85 -1.91 12.29
C GLU A 19 -14.15 -2.60 12.70
N GLN A 20 -15.23 -1.84 12.95
CA GLN A 20 -16.52 -2.43 13.27
C GLN A 20 -17.10 -3.15 12.05
N LEU A 21 -16.93 -2.60 10.84
CA LEU A 21 -17.33 -3.29 9.60
C LEU A 21 -16.51 -4.55 9.37
N PHE A 22 -15.19 -4.50 9.61
CA PHE A 22 -14.35 -5.70 9.56
C PHE A 22 -14.79 -6.76 10.56
N SER A 23 -15.11 -6.37 11.80
CA SER A 23 -15.61 -7.32 12.79
C SER A 23 -16.91 -8.01 12.36
N TYR A 24 -17.81 -7.30 11.67
CA TYR A 24 -19.02 -7.90 11.13
C TYR A 24 -18.74 -8.88 9.99
N ILE A 25 -17.70 -8.64 9.19
CA ILE A 25 -17.24 -9.60 8.17
C ILE A 25 -16.62 -10.83 8.85
N ASP A 26 -15.77 -10.62 9.85
CA ASP A 26 -15.05 -11.70 10.56
C ASP A 26 -16.03 -12.71 11.19
N VAL A 27 -17.11 -12.22 11.82
CA VAL A 27 -18.15 -13.07 12.44
C VAL A 27 -19.24 -13.54 11.48
N GLY A 28 -19.20 -13.10 10.20
CA GLY A 28 -20.18 -13.45 9.17
C GLY A 28 -21.53 -12.73 9.28
N ASP A 29 -21.63 -11.67 10.08
CA ASP A 29 -22.84 -10.85 10.25
C ASP A 29 -23.04 -9.86 9.09
N LEU A 30 -21.94 -9.40 8.48
CA LEU A 30 -21.94 -8.69 7.21
C LEU A 30 -21.64 -9.67 6.08
N GLY A 31 -22.66 -10.00 5.31
CA GLY A 31 -22.53 -10.75 4.09
C GLY A 31 -21.78 -9.91 3.05
N LEU A 32 -20.54 -10.30 2.76
CA LEU A 32 -19.86 -9.95 1.53
C LEU A 32 -20.28 -11.00 0.48
N PRO A 33 -21.20 -10.68 -0.46
CA PRO A 33 -21.55 -11.59 -1.55
C PRO A 33 -20.39 -11.88 -2.52
N ASP A 34 -19.18 -11.37 -2.24
CA ASP A 34 -17.93 -11.62 -2.98
C ASP A 34 -17.35 -13.03 -2.83
N ILE A 35 -17.91 -13.92 -1.99
CA ILE A 35 -17.59 -15.36 -2.11
C ILE A 35 -18.19 -15.96 -3.41
N GLN A 36 -19.11 -15.26 -4.09
CA GLN A 36 -19.77 -15.73 -5.31
C GLN A 36 -19.55 -14.87 -6.57
N ARG A 37 -18.95 -13.67 -6.47
CA ARG A 37 -18.57 -12.88 -7.65
C ARG A 37 -17.06 -12.59 -7.64
N PRO A 38 -16.41 -12.66 -8.81
CA PRO A 38 -14.99 -12.39 -8.91
C PRO A 38 -14.66 -10.93 -8.55
N PHE A 39 -13.55 -10.75 -7.82
CA PHE A 39 -12.99 -9.45 -7.51
C PHE A 39 -12.21 -8.92 -8.72
N VAL A 40 -12.78 -7.92 -9.40
CA VAL A 40 -12.28 -7.39 -10.69
C VAL A 40 -11.32 -6.21 -10.55
N TRP A 41 -11.07 -5.74 -9.33
CA TRP A 41 -10.11 -4.66 -9.10
C TRP A 41 -8.67 -5.17 -9.24
N ARG A 42 -7.91 -4.55 -10.16
CA ARG A 42 -6.45 -4.71 -10.25
C ARG A 42 -5.77 -3.97 -9.11
N ASP A 43 -4.54 -4.37 -8.78
CA ASP A 43 -3.76 -3.81 -7.65
C ASP A 43 -3.59 -2.28 -7.73
N ALA A 44 -3.54 -1.71 -8.94
CA ALA A 44 -3.50 -0.26 -9.13
C ALA A 44 -4.72 0.47 -8.54
N LYS A 45 -5.94 -0.09 -8.67
CA LYS A 45 -7.13 0.52 -8.05
C LYS A 45 -7.12 0.42 -6.53
N ILE A 46 -6.52 -0.65 -6.00
CA ILE A 46 -6.36 -0.83 -4.57
C ILE A 46 -5.36 0.21 -4.05
N ARG A 47 -4.22 0.38 -4.72
CA ARG A 47 -3.27 1.48 -4.44
C ARG A 47 -3.97 2.84 -4.41
N ASP A 48 -4.77 3.16 -5.43
CA ASP A 48 -5.47 4.45 -5.53
C ASP A 48 -6.48 4.67 -4.39
N LEU A 49 -7.13 3.60 -3.94
CA LEU A 49 -8.01 3.65 -2.77
C LEU A 49 -7.23 3.98 -1.50
N PHE A 50 -6.06 3.36 -1.30
CA PHE A 50 -5.19 3.63 -0.15
C PHE A 50 -4.58 5.03 -0.20
N ASP A 51 -4.15 5.50 -1.37
CA ASP A 51 -3.66 6.87 -1.55
C ASP A 51 -4.77 7.89 -1.24
N SER A 52 -6.00 7.65 -1.71
CA SER A 52 -7.16 8.50 -1.39
C SER A 52 -7.46 8.53 0.11
N LEU A 53 -7.44 7.37 0.77
CA LEU A 53 -7.63 7.27 2.22
C LEU A 53 -6.55 8.03 2.99
N TYR A 54 -5.29 7.88 2.59
CA TYR A 54 -4.16 8.54 3.23
C TYR A 54 -4.24 10.06 3.11
N ARG A 55 -4.63 10.57 1.94
CA ARG A 55 -4.81 12.01 1.67
C ARG A 55 -6.09 12.59 2.28
N GLY A 56 -6.95 11.77 2.89
CA GLY A 56 -8.23 12.20 3.43
C GLY A 56 -9.27 12.55 2.37
N PHE A 57 -9.11 12.04 1.13
CA PHE A 57 -10.10 12.23 0.08
C PHE A 57 -11.33 11.33 0.29
N PRO A 58 -12.53 11.80 -0.09
CA PRO A 58 -13.74 11.01 0.06
C PRO A 58 -13.69 9.79 -0.87
N ILE A 59 -13.73 8.59 -0.29
CA ILE A 59 -13.73 7.33 -1.04
C ILE A 59 -15.13 6.84 -1.43
N GLY A 60 -16.15 7.67 -1.25
CA GLY A 60 -17.57 7.35 -1.47
C GLY A 60 -18.27 6.76 -0.24
N SER A 61 -19.57 6.48 -0.37
CA SER A 61 -20.39 5.86 0.69
C SER A 61 -20.45 4.34 0.56
N TYR A 62 -20.79 3.64 1.64
CA TYR A 62 -21.18 2.23 1.62
C TYR A 62 -22.69 2.13 1.82
N LEU A 63 -23.37 1.35 0.98
CA LEU A 63 -24.79 1.09 1.13
C LEU A 63 -24.97 -0.32 1.69
N LEU A 64 -25.54 -0.41 2.89
CA LEU A 64 -25.81 -1.66 3.57
C LEU A 64 -27.31 -1.86 3.70
N TRP A 65 -27.79 -3.05 3.39
CA TRP A 65 -29.15 -3.48 3.69
C TRP A 65 -29.17 -4.30 4.96
N ARG A 66 -29.91 -3.83 5.96
CA ARG A 66 -30.15 -4.59 7.19
C ARG A 66 -31.39 -5.45 7.04
N ASN A 67 -31.24 -6.76 7.17
CA ASN A 67 -32.37 -7.66 7.30
C ASN A 67 -32.89 -7.58 8.74
N THR A 68 -34.14 -7.14 8.91
CA THR A 68 -34.82 -7.07 10.22
C THR A 68 -35.67 -8.30 10.51
N ALA A 69 -35.69 -9.29 9.62
CA ALA A 69 -36.49 -10.49 9.79
C ALA A 69 -35.69 -11.59 10.51
N ASN A 70 -35.93 -11.75 11.81
CA ASN A 70 -35.64 -13.00 12.52
C ASN A 70 -36.55 -14.11 11.95
N GLY A 71 -36.20 -14.72 10.81
CA GLY A 71 -37.08 -15.73 10.23
C GLY A 71 -36.69 -16.29 8.87
N ARG A 72 -36.04 -17.46 8.91
CA ARG A 72 -36.16 -18.57 7.95
C ARG A 72 -35.97 -18.22 6.47
N THR A 73 -34.73 -18.28 6.00
CA THR A 73 -34.44 -18.48 4.57
C THR A 73 -33.53 -19.70 4.39
N HIS A 74 -33.84 -20.52 3.37
CA HIS A 74 -33.28 -21.86 3.19
C HIS A 74 -31.85 -21.84 2.65
N GLN A 75 -31.04 -22.78 3.15
CA GLN A 75 -29.64 -23.06 2.79
C GLN A 75 -29.41 -23.30 1.30
N ILE A 76 -28.27 -22.80 0.81
CA ILE A 76 -27.47 -23.46 -0.23
C ILE A 76 -25.99 -23.37 0.18
N GLY A 77 -25.34 -24.52 0.47
CA GLY A 77 -23.88 -24.65 0.63
C GLY A 77 -23.40 -25.30 1.94
N GLU A 78 -22.62 -26.38 1.84
CA GLU A 78 -21.93 -27.05 2.95
C GLU A 78 -20.62 -26.34 3.31
N ARG A 79 -20.68 -25.34 4.22
CA ARG A 79 -19.59 -25.00 5.17
C ARG A 79 -20.11 -23.96 6.16
N GLY A 80 -20.09 -24.31 7.45
CA GLY A 80 -20.75 -23.57 8.51
C GLY A 80 -20.07 -22.25 8.85
N HIS A 81 -20.79 -21.15 8.68
CA HIS A 81 -20.53 -19.86 9.32
C HIS A 81 -21.42 -19.73 10.57
N GLU A 82 -20.91 -19.11 11.65
CA GLU A 82 -21.60 -19.05 12.97
C GLU A 82 -22.93 -18.25 12.93
N HIS A 83 -23.17 -17.43 11.90
CA HIS A 83 -24.44 -16.76 11.65
C HIS A 83 -25.13 -17.35 10.42
N LYS A 84 -26.33 -17.90 10.60
CA LYS A 84 -27.14 -18.63 9.60
C LYS A 84 -27.69 -17.77 8.46
N ASP A 85 -27.81 -16.48 8.66
CA ASP A 85 -28.19 -15.48 7.65
C ASP A 85 -27.48 -14.16 8.04
N PRO A 86 -26.74 -13.51 7.14
CA PRO A 86 -26.10 -12.24 7.47
C PRO A 86 -27.18 -11.17 7.73
N ASN A 87 -27.12 -10.50 8.88
CA ASN A 87 -28.07 -9.43 9.20
C ASN A 87 -27.81 -8.17 8.37
N LEU A 88 -26.62 -8.03 7.80
CA LEU A 88 -26.24 -6.93 6.92
C LEU A 88 -25.75 -7.48 5.57
N LEU A 89 -26.23 -6.89 4.48
CA LEU A 89 -25.76 -7.16 3.12
C LEU A 89 -25.18 -5.88 2.52
N ILE A 90 -23.98 -5.95 1.95
CA ILE A 90 -23.47 -4.83 1.16
C ILE A 90 -24.15 -4.77 -0.21
N ILE A 91 -24.71 -3.60 -0.54
CA ILE A 91 -25.32 -3.31 -1.86
C ILE A 91 -24.34 -2.53 -2.74
N ASP A 92 -23.64 -1.56 -2.16
CA ASP A 92 -22.66 -0.72 -2.85
C ASP A 92 -21.38 -0.54 -2.02
N GLY A 93 -20.26 -0.33 -2.71
CA GLY A 93 -18.92 -0.27 -2.12
C GLY A 93 -18.27 -1.63 -1.90
N GLN A 94 -18.86 -2.69 -2.46
CA GLN A 94 -18.39 -4.08 -2.34
C GLN A 94 -16.91 -4.23 -2.68
N GLN A 95 -16.48 -3.79 -3.86
CA GLN A 95 -15.07 -3.88 -4.28
C GLN A 95 -14.13 -3.07 -3.37
N ARG A 96 -14.57 -1.89 -2.89
CA ARG A 96 -13.80 -1.07 -1.95
C ARG A 96 -13.64 -1.78 -0.60
N LEU A 97 -14.73 -2.32 -0.06
CA LEU A 97 -14.71 -2.99 1.24
C LEU A 97 -13.87 -4.27 1.19
N THR A 98 -14.00 -5.05 0.11
CA THR A 98 -13.22 -6.27 -0.11
C THR A 98 -11.72 -5.97 -0.27
N ALA A 99 -11.35 -4.91 -1.01
CA ALA A 99 -9.96 -4.47 -1.12
C ALA A 99 -9.37 -4.07 0.24
N LEU A 100 -10.11 -3.30 1.04
CA LEU A 100 -9.66 -2.90 2.38
C LEU A 100 -9.55 -4.12 3.29
N TYR A 101 -10.58 -4.95 3.35
CA TYR A 101 -10.58 -6.15 4.18
C TYR A 101 -9.40 -7.08 3.84
N SER A 102 -9.15 -7.32 2.55
CA SER A 102 -8.03 -8.14 2.07
C SER A 102 -6.68 -7.64 2.57
N VAL A 103 -6.42 -6.34 2.48
CA VAL A 103 -5.14 -5.74 2.89
C VAL A 103 -5.01 -5.62 4.42
N PHE A 104 -6.08 -5.25 5.13
CA PHE A 104 -6.04 -5.10 6.58
C PHE A 104 -5.96 -6.45 7.31
N ARG A 105 -6.68 -7.46 6.85
CA ARG A 105 -6.68 -8.80 7.44
C ARG A 105 -5.66 -9.75 6.81
N GLY A 106 -5.07 -9.39 5.68
CA GLY A 106 -4.14 -10.24 4.94
C GLY A 106 -4.79 -11.49 4.36
N VAL A 107 -6.03 -11.36 3.89
CA VAL A 107 -6.84 -12.46 3.33
C VAL A 107 -6.80 -12.38 1.80
N ALA A 108 -6.54 -13.52 1.15
CA ALA A 108 -6.59 -13.61 -0.31
C ALA A 108 -8.03 -13.44 -0.83
N VAL A 109 -8.16 -12.81 -1.99
CA VAL A 109 -9.44 -12.60 -2.70
C VAL A 109 -9.45 -13.41 -3.98
N LYS A 110 -10.62 -13.89 -4.37
CA LYS A 110 -10.80 -14.60 -5.65
C LYS A 110 -10.91 -13.60 -6.79
N ASP A 111 -10.03 -13.69 -7.77
CA ASP A 111 -10.07 -12.85 -8.96
C ASP A 111 -11.11 -13.32 -9.99
N GLU A 112 -11.12 -12.70 -11.18
CA GLU A 112 -11.97 -13.07 -12.33
C GLU A 112 -11.82 -14.50 -12.83
N ASN A 113 -10.67 -15.11 -12.58
CA ASN A 113 -10.38 -16.49 -12.91
C ASN A 113 -10.68 -17.44 -11.74
N TYR A 114 -11.25 -16.93 -10.64
CA TYR A 114 -11.48 -17.65 -9.39
C TYR A 114 -10.20 -18.14 -8.70
N GLU A 115 -9.06 -17.52 -9.01
CA GLU A 115 -7.78 -17.80 -8.39
C GLU A 115 -7.58 -16.93 -7.15
N ASP A 116 -6.96 -17.50 -6.12
CA ASP A 116 -6.64 -16.77 -4.90
C ASP A 116 -5.49 -15.79 -5.17
N ARG A 117 -5.79 -14.49 -5.08
CA ARG A 117 -4.82 -13.41 -5.24
C ARG A 117 -4.71 -12.59 -3.96
N MET A 118 -3.49 -12.22 -3.61
CA MET A 118 -3.23 -11.26 -2.55
C MET A 118 -2.65 -9.98 -3.14
N ALA A 119 -3.34 -8.86 -2.94
CA ALA A 119 -2.83 -7.57 -3.35
C ALA A 119 -1.64 -7.18 -2.46
N THR A 120 -0.53 -6.80 -3.10
CA THR A 120 0.67 -6.33 -2.38
C THR A 120 0.89 -4.86 -2.69
N ILE A 121 0.57 -4.02 -1.72
CA ILE A 121 0.72 -2.57 -1.84
C ILE A 121 1.94 -2.14 -1.03
N ALA A 122 2.89 -1.51 -1.68
CA ALA A 122 4.06 -0.91 -1.08
C ALA A 122 3.77 0.55 -0.69
N PHE A 123 4.41 1.02 0.39
CA PHE A 123 4.30 2.39 0.86
C PHE A 123 5.68 2.94 1.23
N ASN A 124 6.00 4.15 0.78
CA ASN A 124 7.20 4.88 1.18
C ASN A 124 6.81 5.94 2.24
N PRO A 125 7.20 5.79 3.51
CA PRO A 125 6.90 6.77 4.56
C PRO A 125 7.59 8.13 4.41
N VAL A 126 8.65 8.22 3.59
CA VAL A 126 9.41 9.47 3.39
C VAL A 126 8.76 10.32 2.30
N THR A 127 8.39 9.70 1.17
CA THR A 127 7.72 10.38 0.05
C THR A 127 6.20 10.35 0.15
N GLU A 128 5.67 9.63 1.14
CA GLU A 128 4.22 9.41 1.35
C GLU A 128 3.52 8.80 0.14
N GLU A 129 4.24 7.96 -0.62
CA GLU A 129 3.75 7.39 -1.88
C GLU A 129 3.34 5.92 -1.72
N PHE A 130 2.16 5.58 -2.26
CA PHE A 130 1.74 4.18 -2.46
C PHE A 130 2.11 3.68 -3.85
N ARG A 131 2.61 2.45 -3.93
CA ARG A 131 2.88 1.75 -5.19
C ARG A 131 2.36 0.33 -5.15
N VAL A 132 2.06 -0.23 -6.32
CA VAL A 132 1.93 -1.69 -6.43
C VAL A 132 3.32 -2.27 -6.26
N ALA A 133 3.47 -3.28 -5.41
CA ALA A 133 4.79 -3.86 -5.15
C ALA A 133 5.36 -4.53 -6.40
N ASP A 134 6.61 -4.19 -6.72
CA ASP A 134 7.35 -4.69 -7.86
C ASP A 134 8.83 -4.93 -7.49
N ALA A 135 9.66 -5.31 -8.45
CA ALA A 135 11.09 -5.52 -8.20
C ALA A 135 11.84 -4.24 -7.79
N ALA A 136 11.35 -3.06 -8.17
CA ALA A 136 11.96 -1.79 -7.81
C ALA A 136 11.63 -1.42 -6.35
N THR A 137 10.37 -1.57 -5.92
CA THR A 137 9.97 -1.34 -4.52
C THR A 137 10.64 -2.33 -3.58
N GLN A 138 10.86 -3.58 -4.00
CA GLN A 138 11.57 -4.57 -3.19
C GLN A 138 13.05 -4.24 -2.96
N ARG A 139 13.71 -3.65 -3.97
CA ARG A 139 15.13 -3.26 -3.90
C ARG A 139 15.33 -1.93 -3.16
N ASN A 140 14.31 -1.08 -3.10
CA ASN A 140 14.39 0.17 -2.37
C ASN A 140 14.05 -0.05 -0.88
N PRO A 141 15.03 0.08 0.04
CA PRO A 141 14.82 -0.13 1.47
C PRO A 141 13.84 0.86 2.11
N GLU A 142 13.62 2.03 1.49
CA GLU A 142 12.69 3.06 1.94
C GLU A 142 11.23 2.61 1.82
N PHE A 143 10.93 1.70 0.90
CA PHE A 143 9.59 1.15 0.78
C PHE A 143 9.34 0.06 1.84
N ILE A 144 8.22 0.21 2.53
CA ILE A 144 7.52 -0.89 3.16
C ILE A 144 6.87 -1.67 2.02
N ASN A 145 7.42 -2.83 1.67
CA ASN A 145 7.01 -3.54 0.44
C ASN A 145 5.59 -4.12 0.51
N ASN A 146 5.05 -4.38 1.70
CA ASN A 146 3.65 -4.78 1.87
C ASN A 146 3.05 -4.16 3.13
N ILE A 147 2.13 -3.21 2.97
CA ILE A 147 1.43 -2.58 4.08
C ILE A 147 0.57 -3.55 4.90
N THR A 148 0.19 -4.70 4.33
CA THR A 148 -0.51 -5.76 5.05
C THR A 148 0.27 -6.23 6.27
N ASP A 149 1.61 -6.24 6.19
CA ASP A 149 2.46 -6.69 7.29
C ASP A 149 2.35 -5.78 8.52
N LEU A 150 2.01 -4.50 8.32
CA LEU A 150 1.77 -3.53 9.40
C LEU A 150 0.51 -3.87 10.20
N PHE A 151 -0.54 -4.34 9.51
CA PHE A 151 -1.86 -4.57 10.10
C PHE A 151 -2.03 -6.00 10.65
N SER A 152 -1.38 -6.98 10.02
CA SER A 152 -1.66 -8.40 10.27
C SER A 152 -0.61 -9.13 11.13
N LYS A 153 0.67 -8.74 11.09
CA LYS A 153 1.77 -9.62 11.53
C LYS A 153 2.47 -9.27 12.84
N ALA A 154 2.24 -8.12 13.45
CA ALA A 154 2.90 -7.76 14.72
C ALA A 154 2.26 -6.56 15.44
N SER A 155 2.73 -6.30 16.66
CA SER A 155 2.60 -4.97 17.28
C SER A 155 3.20 -3.91 16.35
N THR A 156 2.42 -2.88 16.01
CA THR A 156 2.82 -1.74 15.18
C THR A 156 4.17 -1.16 15.60
N ARG A 157 4.43 -1.08 16.91
CA ARG A 157 5.70 -0.57 17.46
C ARG A 157 6.89 -1.45 17.08
N THR A 158 6.73 -2.76 17.16
CA THR A 158 7.79 -3.71 16.79
C THR A 158 8.11 -3.62 15.31
N PHE A 159 7.07 -3.54 14.47
CA PHE A 159 7.22 -3.35 13.03
C PHE A 159 7.99 -2.06 12.71
N ILE A 160 7.59 -0.94 13.30
CA ILE A 160 8.24 0.36 13.10
C ILE A 160 9.73 0.29 13.50
N ASN A 161 10.03 -0.27 14.67
CA ASN A 161 11.42 -0.39 15.13
C ASN A 161 12.27 -1.26 14.19
N GLN A 162 11.73 -2.39 13.71
CA GLN A 162 12.42 -3.26 12.76
C GLN A 162 12.69 -2.56 11.42
N TYR A 163 11.71 -1.80 10.92
CA TYR A 163 11.85 -1.01 9.71
C TYR A 163 12.92 0.08 9.86
N LEU A 164 12.91 0.85 10.95
CA LEU A 164 13.90 1.89 11.22
C LEU A 164 15.32 1.31 11.36
N GLU A 165 15.48 0.17 12.04
CA GLU A 165 16.77 -0.52 12.15
C GLU A 165 17.28 -1.01 10.79
N LYS A 166 16.40 -1.52 9.92
CA LYS A 166 16.75 -1.89 8.54
C LYS A 166 17.25 -0.68 7.76
N LEU A 167 16.53 0.44 7.82
CA LEU A 167 16.93 1.68 7.15
C LEU A 167 18.27 2.20 7.65
N ARG A 168 18.50 2.19 8.97
CA ARG A 168 19.75 2.64 9.57
C ARG A 168 20.93 1.81 9.07
N LYS A 169 20.80 0.49 9.08
CA LYS A 169 21.86 -0.42 8.58
C LYS A 169 22.18 -0.16 7.11
N GLU A 170 21.17 0.06 6.28
CA GLU A 170 21.39 0.31 4.86
C GLU A 170 22.05 1.66 4.62
N LYS A 171 21.67 2.70 5.37
CA LYS A 171 22.35 4.01 5.34
C LYS A 171 23.80 3.90 5.80
N ASP A 172 24.09 3.13 6.85
CA ASP A 172 25.46 2.90 7.32
C ASP A 172 26.30 2.11 6.31
N ASN A 173 25.71 1.12 5.63
CA ASN A 173 26.37 0.39 4.55
C ASN A 173 26.70 1.30 3.35
N LEU A 174 25.77 2.19 2.98
CA LEU A 174 25.99 3.17 1.92
C LEU A 174 27.13 4.14 2.29
N LYS A 175 27.18 4.62 3.54
CA LYS A 175 28.29 5.46 4.03
C LYS A 175 29.64 4.74 3.94
N LYS A 176 29.71 3.46 4.33
CA LYS A 176 30.94 2.66 4.25
C LYS A 176 31.40 2.47 2.80
N LYS A 177 30.47 2.15 1.89
CA LYS A 177 30.77 2.04 0.44
C LYS A 177 31.30 3.37 -0.11
N HIS A 178 30.68 4.48 0.27
CA HIS A 178 31.14 5.81 -0.13
C HIS A 178 32.56 6.11 0.36
N LEU A 179 32.87 5.81 1.63
CA LEU A 179 34.21 5.99 2.17
C LEU A 179 35.25 5.16 1.42
N LEU A 180 34.93 3.90 1.08
CA LEU A 180 35.80 3.03 0.29
C LEU A 180 36.03 3.60 -1.12
N ILE A 181 35.01 4.16 -1.75
CA ILE A 181 35.14 4.80 -3.06
C ILE A 181 36.06 6.03 -2.97
N LEU A 182 35.96 6.85 -1.92
CA LEU A 182 36.86 7.98 -1.70
C LEU A 182 38.32 7.54 -1.48
N GLU A 183 38.53 6.43 -0.77
CA GLU A 183 39.86 5.84 -0.59
C GLU A 183 40.46 5.41 -1.93
N LYS A 184 39.72 4.66 -2.75
CA LYS A 184 40.13 4.27 -4.11
C LYS A 184 40.52 5.47 -4.98
N ILE A 185 39.73 6.54 -4.93
CA ILE A 185 40.03 7.78 -5.66
C ILE A 185 41.34 8.40 -5.17
N GLY A 186 41.57 8.43 -3.85
CA GLY A 186 42.81 8.92 -3.25
C GLY A 186 44.04 8.10 -3.65
N GLU A 187 43.87 6.79 -3.78
CA GLU A 187 44.89 5.84 -4.22
C GLU A 187 45.06 5.74 -5.75
N LYS A 188 44.22 6.46 -6.51
CA LYS A 188 44.16 6.45 -7.98
C LYS A 188 43.86 5.07 -8.56
N GLU A 189 43.09 4.25 -7.86
CA GLU A 189 42.59 2.97 -8.37
C GLU A 189 41.46 3.18 -9.38
N GLU A 190 41.28 2.23 -10.30
CA GLU A 190 40.18 2.24 -11.26
C GLU A 190 38.83 2.01 -10.56
N LEU A 191 37.88 2.92 -10.79
CA LEU A 191 36.51 2.78 -10.33
C LEU A 191 35.73 1.85 -11.24
N ASN A 192 34.93 0.95 -10.66
CA ASN A 192 34.02 0.12 -11.44
C ASN A 192 32.69 0.83 -11.72
N LYS A 193 31.87 0.29 -12.63
CA LYS A 193 30.56 0.84 -13.00
C LYS A 193 29.62 1.02 -11.79
N GLY A 194 29.67 0.12 -10.81
CA GLY A 194 28.84 0.21 -9.60
C GLY A 194 29.29 1.33 -8.64
N ASP A 195 30.57 1.64 -8.58
CA ASP A 195 31.13 2.75 -7.81
C ASP A 195 30.65 4.10 -8.40
N VAL A 196 30.64 4.21 -9.74
CA VAL A 196 30.15 5.39 -10.47
C VAL A 196 28.62 5.55 -10.35
N GLU A 197 27.85 4.46 -10.43
CA GLU A 197 26.39 4.49 -10.22
C GLU A 197 26.02 4.90 -8.79
N LEU A 198 26.80 4.47 -7.78
CA LEU A 198 26.60 4.89 -6.39
C LEU A 198 26.87 6.38 -6.20
N LEU A 199 27.86 6.94 -6.89
CA LEU A 199 28.18 8.36 -6.83
C LEU A 199 27.13 9.26 -7.52
N SER A 200 26.54 8.80 -8.64
CA SER A 200 25.58 9.59 -9.43
C SER A 200 24.13 9.54 -8.88
N ASN A 201 23.58 8.35 -8.62
CA ASN A 201 22.13 8.17 -8.47
C ASN A 201 21.61 8.19 -7.03
N LYS A 202 22.42 7.79 -6.04
CA LYS A 202 22.00 7.74 -4.62
C LYS A 202 22.42 8.95 -3.78
N ILE A 203 23.22 9.86 -4.34
CA ILE A 203 23.84 10.97 -3.60
C ILE A 203 23.13 12.31 -3.85
N LYS A 204 22.53 12.55 -5.03
CA LYS A 204 21.80 13.80 -5.32
C LYS A 204 20.58 14.03 -4.40
N GLY A 205 19.98 12.97 -3.83
CA GLY A 205 18.77 13.07 -3.00
C GLY A 205 18.99 13.06 -1.47
N SER A 206 20.23 12.96 -0.98
CA SER A 206 20.48 12.87 0.47
C SER A 206 20.97 14.20 1.05
N GLU A 207 20.21 14.79 1.98
CA GLU A 207 20.53 16.02 2.74
C GLU A 207 21.89 15.99 3.49
N VAL A 208 22.63 14.89 3.42
CA VAL A 208 23.91 14.68 4.13
C VAL A 208 25.06 15.49 3.50
N PHE A 209 24.89 16.07 2.30
CA PHE A 209 26.01 16.63 1.52
C PHE A 209 26.01 18.15 1.32
N GLY A 210 25.15 18.92 2.00
CA GLY A 210 25.19 20.39 1.98
C GLY A 210 26.58 20.99 2.32
N GLU A 211 27.44 20.24 3.00
CA GLU A 211 28.77 20.68 3.43
C GLU A 211 29.94 20.33 2.48
N ASN A 212 29.73 19.52 1.43
CA ASN A 212 30.84 19.00 0.60
C ASN A 212 30.84 19.52 -0.85
N ARG A 213 30.55 20.82 -1.04
CA ARG A 213 30.80 21.55 -2.30
C ARG A 213 32.26 21.46 -2.79
N ILE A 214 33.18 21.21 -1.85
CA ILE A 214 34.63 21.13 -2.07
C ILE A 214 35.02 19.97 -3.00
N ILE A 215 34.23 18.89 -3.07
CA ILE A 215 34.56 17.71 -3.90
C ILE A 215 34.28 18.00 -5.38
N TRP A 216 33.21 18.73 -5.68
CA TRP A 216 32.84 19.13 -7.05
C TRP A 216 33.85 20.11 -7.64
N GLU A 217 34.29 21.10 -6.83
CA GLU A 217 35.36 22.02 -7.22
C GLU A 217 36.70 21.33 -7.48
N LYS A 218 37.03 20.27 -6.71
CA LYS A 218 38.27 19.50 -6.90
C LYS A 218 38.25 18.58 -8.12
N LEU A 219 37.08 18.14 -8.57
CA LEU A 219 36.92 17.33 -9.78
C LEU A 219 36.73 18.18 -11.04
N GLY A 220 36.65 19.51 -10.91
CA GLY A 220 36.52 20.44 -12.04
C GLY A 220 35.14 20.44 -12.70
N ILE A 221 34.16 19.79 -12.09
CA ILE A 221 32.80 19.65 -12.64
C ILE A 221 31.99 20.86 -12.20
N THR A 222 31.53 21.66 -13.16
CA THR A 222 30.66 22.82 -12.87
C THR A 222 29.19 22.41 -12.92
N GLU A 223 28.33 23.09 -12.14
CA GLU A 223 26.87 22.84 -12.11
C GLU A 223 26.23 22.90 -13.52
N LYS A 224 26.85 23.58 -14.48
CA LYS A 224 26.39 23.62 -15.88
C LYS A 224 26.56 22.30 -16.64
N GLU A 225 27.67 21.58 -16.44
CA GLU A 225 27.94 20.32 -17.14
C GLU A 225 27.05 19.17 -16.64
N VAL A 226 26.49 19.31 -15.43
CA VAL A 226 25.57 18.33 -14.85
C VAL A 226 24.15 18.48 -15.41
N ASN A 227 23.74 19.69 -15.80
CA ASN A 227 22.42 19.96 -16.37
C ASN A 227 22.35 19.67 -17.87
N GLU A 228 23.46 19.80 -18.62
CA GLU A 228 23.47 19.47 -20.06
C GLU A 228 23.31 17.96 -20.34
N ASN A 229 23.64 17.08 -19.37
CA ASN A 229 23.44 15.64 -19.49
C ASN A 229 21.99 15.18 -19.20
N GLU A 230 21.10 16.07 -18.77
CA GLU A 230 19.66 15.76 -18.60
C GLU A 230 18.89 15.90 -19.93
N GLU A 231 19.26 16.86 -20.81
CA GLU A 231 18.56 17.10 -22.08
C GLU A 231 18.84 16.02 -23.15
N ASP A 232 20.03 15.40 -23.15
CA ASP A 232 20.38 14.34 -24.11
C ASP A 232 19.77 12.96 -23.77
N SER A 233 19.00 12.84 -22.69
CA SER A 233 18.40 11.56 -22.24
C SER A 233 16.88 11.47 -22.41
N GLU A 234 16.23 12.54 -22.91
CA GLU A 234 14.79 12.55 -23.21
C GLU A 234 14.45 12.31 -24.70
N GLU A 235 15.45 12.15 -25.58
CA GLU A 235 15.24 11.75 -26.97
C GLU A 235 15.99 10.44 -27.31
N GLU A 236 15.48 9.29 -26.86
CA GLU A 236 15.60 7.99 -27.56
C GLU A 236 14.56 6.96 -27.11
#